data_AF-A0A9J7D6Q4-F1
#
_entry.id   AF-A0A9J7D6Q4-F1
#
_cell.length_a   1.000
_cell.length_b   1.000
_cell.length_c   1.000
_cell.angle_alpha   90.00
_cell.angle_beta   90.00
_cell.angle_gamma   90.00
#
_symmetry.space_group_name_H-M   'P 1'
#
loop_
_entity.id
_entity.type
_entity.pdbx_description
1 polymer ?
#
loop_
_entity_poly.entity_id
_entity_poly.type
_entity_poly.pdbx_seq_one_letter_code
_entity_poly.pdbx_strand_id
1 'polypeptide(L)'
;MALFNKTKYEVSNDKTNEIIHKLDQILCNQLALNKRLDEMEKKIEINTGAHTQELAILKEMVKKNIVITPTPSFPLKSTEDMTVMENKIGEDFEKYVDIIKIIISPDGLIKNFCKIIDISIILSHNYDGTQNKKAFKEFKLLNMAIYEAVRCERLTEQDYAKKIRNCFKIHKARHFRTMSYNKKIGKI
;
A
#
# COMPACT_ATOMS: atom_id res chain seq x y z
N MET A 1 32.17 -82.97 18.10
CA MET A 1 31.71 -82.09 17.00
C MET A 1 30.22 -81.68 17.09
N ALA A 2 29.32 -82.48 17.69
CA ALA A 2 27.87 -82.16 17.70
C ALA A 2 27.47 -80.93 18.54
N LEU A 3 28.16 -80.64 19.65
CA LEU A 3 27.82 -79.51 20.53
C LEU A 3 28.16 -78.12 19.94
N PHE A 4 29.16 -78.03 19.06
CA PHE A 4 29.61 -76.76 18.47
C PHE A 4 28.68 -76.27 17.34
N ASN A 5 27.96 -77.20 16.69
CA ASN A 5 27.00 -76.86 15.65
C ASN A 5 25.64 -76.43 16.22
N LYS A 6 25.25 -76.91 17.40
CA LYS A 6 23.97 -76.58 18.04
C LYS A 6 23.92 -75.11 18.51
N THR A 7 25.02 -74.62 19.11
CA THR A 7 25.16 -73.23 19.55
C THR A 7 25.24 -72.22 18.39
N LYS A 8 25.86 -72.58 17.25
CA LYS A 8 25.84 -71.73 16.05
C LYS A 8 24.44 -71.60 15.44
N TYR A 9 23.64 -72.67 15.47
CA TYR A 9 22.26 -72.66 14.97
C TYR A 9 21.34 -71.80 15.85
N GLU A 10 21.42 -71.92 17.17
CA GLU A 10 20.61 -71.13 18.11
C GLU A 10 20.95 -69.63 18.06
N VAL A 11 22.26 -69.28 18.03
CA VAL A 11 22.72 -67.89 17.87
C VAL A 11 22.37 -67.30 16.50
N SER A 12 22.30 -68.13 15.45
CA SER A 12 21.84 -67.70 14.12
C SER A 12 20.35 -67.41 14.11
N ASN A 13 19.54 -68.11 14.92
CA ASN A 13 18.10 -67.92 14.98
C ASN A 13 17.71 -66.65 15.74
N ASP A 14 18.42 -66.33 16.83
CA ASP A 14 18.21 -65.09 17.60
C ASP A 14 18.50 -63.83 16.77
N LYS A 15 19.59 -63.84 15.98
CA LYS A 15 19.90 -62.73 15.07
C LYS A 15 18.84 -62.55 13.98
N THR A 16 18.31 -63.66 13.45
CA THR A 16 17.22 -63.62 12.47
C THR A 16 15.95 -63.01 13.07
N ASN A 17 15.60 -63.41 14.30
CA ASN A 17 14.44 -62.85 15.00
C ASN A 17 14.59 -61.36 15.30
N GLU A 18 15.80 -60.92 15.68
CA GLU A 18 16.09 -59.50 15.90
C GLU A 18 15.96 -58.67 14.60
N ILE A 19 16.39 -59.24 13.47
CA ILE A 19 16.24 -58.62 12.14
C ILE A 19 14.75 -58.52 11.77
N ILE A 20 13.97 -59.58 11.96
CA ILE A 20 12.52 -59.59 11.69
C ILE A 20 11.82 -58.50 12.51
N HIS A 21 12.10 -58.40 13.81
CA HIS A 21 11.52 -57.36 14.66
C HIS A 21 11.88 -55.95 14.18
N LYS A 22 13.12 -55.71 13.74
CA LYS A 22 13.54 -54.42 13.17
C LYS A 22 12.81 -54.11 11.87
N LEU A 23 12.59 -55.12 11.01
CA LEU A 23 11.85 -54.96 9.76
C LEU A 23 10.37 -54.64 10.01
N ASP A 24 9.73 -55.29 10.98
CA ASP A 24 8.36 -54.98 11.38
C ASP A 24 8.24 -53.54 11.91
N GLN A 25 9.20 -53.11 12.73
CA GLN A 25 9.23 -51.75 13.25
C GLN A 25 9.43 -50.71 12.13
N ILE A 26 10.29 -51.00 11.15
CA ILE A 26 10.47 -50.16 9.95
C ILE A 26 9.18 -50.10 9.15
N LEU A 27 8.49 -51.22 8.94
CA LEU A 27 7.23 -51.28 8.21
C LEU A 27 6.14 -50.45 8.90
N CYS A 28 6.01 -50.58 10.23
CA CYS A 28 5.08 -49.76 11.02
C CYS A 28 5.38 -48.26 10.90
N ASN A 29 6.66 -47.88 10.97
CA ASN A 29 7.07 -46.48 10.82
C ASN A 29 6.78 -45.96 9.40
N GLN A 30 7.02 -46.77 8.37
CA GLN A 30 6.74 -46.41 6.98
C GLN A 30 5.25 -46.16 6.75
N LEU A 31 4.38 -47.03 7.31
CA LEU A 31 2.94 -46.86 7.24
C LEU A 31 2.46 -45.59 7.96
N ALA A 32 3.02 -45.29 9.12
CA ALA A 32 2.72 -44.07 9.86
C ALA A 32 3.17 -42.80 9.12
N LEU A 33 4.32 -42.84 8.44
CA LEU A 33 4.81 -41.73 7.61
C LEU A 33 3.92 -41.51 6.39
N ASN A 34 3.52 -42.57 5.68
CA ASN A 34 2.63 -42.46 4.53
C ASN A 34 1.28 -41.82 4.91
N LYS A 35 0.70 -42.25 6.04
CA LYS A 35 -0.55 -41.63 6.54
C LYS A 35 -0.39 -40.13 6.84
N ARG A 36 0.75 -39.73 7.41
CA ARG A 36 1.05 -38.30 7.65
C ARG A 36 1.22 -37.51 6.35
N LEU A 37 1.78 -38.13 5.30
CA LEU A 37 1.88 -37.52 3.98
C LEU A 37 0.48 -37.26 3.39
N ASP A 38 -0.41 -38.25 3.45
CA ASP A 38 -1.79 -38.09 2.97
C ASP A 38 -2.52 -36.93 3.70
N GLU A 39 -2.33 -36.84 5.02
CA GLU A 39 -2.90 -35.75 5.83
C GLU A 39 -2.31 -34.38 5.46
N MET A 40 -1.02 -34.31 5.12
CA MET A 40 -0.37 -33.08 4.68
C MET A 40 -0.86 -32.65 3.30
N GLU A 41 -0.97 -33.57 2.34
CA GLU A 41 -1.49 -33.28 0.99
C GLU A 41 -2.90 -32.69 1.07
N LYS A 42 -3.77 -33.27 1.90
CA LYS A 42 -5.12 -32.74 2.13
C LYS A 42 -5.11 -31.33 2.71
N LYS A 43 -4.21 -31.02 3.65
CA LYS A 43 -4.07 -29.66 4.21
C LYS A 43 -3.58 -28.66 3.17
N ILE A 44 -2.65 -29.05 2.30
CA ILE A 44 -2.15 -28.21 1.20
C ILE A 44 -3.27 -27.89 0.22
N GLU A 45 -4.09 -28.88 -0.15
CA GLU A 45 -5.22 -28.69 -1.06
C GLU A 45 -6.24 -27.68 -0.52
N ILE A 46 -6.65 -27.85 0.75
CA ILE A 46 -7.57 -26.92 1.42
C ILE A 46 -6.99 -25.49 1.46
N ASN A 47 -5.71 -25.35 1.84
CA ASN A 47 -5.07 -24.04 1.94
C ASN A 47 -4.90 -23.37 0.57
N THR A 48 -4.60 -24.15 -0.46
CA THR A 48 -4.51 -23.66 -1.85
C THR A 48 -5.87 -23.16 -2.35
N GLY A 49 -6.94 -23.87 -2.02
CA GLY A 49 -8.31 -23.44 -2.30
C GLY A 49 -8.64 -22.10 -1.62
N ALA A 50 -8.33 -21.97 -0.33
CA ALA A 50 -8.54 -20.73 0.43
C ALA A 50 -7.76 -19.54 -0.16
N HIS A 51 -6.46 -19.72 -0.46
CA HIS A 51 -5.65 -18.66 -1.06
C HIS A 51 -6.12 -18.26 -2.46
N THR A 52 -6.68 -19.20 -3.23
CA THR A 52 -7.27 -18.89 -4.55
C THR A 52 -8.48 -17.97 -4.40
N GLN A 53 -9.32 -18.21 -3.40
CA GLN A 53 -10.47 -17.35 -3.09
C GLN A 53 -10.01 -15.98 -2.56
N GLU A 54 -9.04 -15.93 -1.66
CA GLU A 54 -8.44 -14.67 -1.17
C GLU A 54 -7.86 -13.84 -2.32
N LEU A 55 -7.14 -14.47 -3.26
CA LEU A 55 -6.58 -13.81 -4.43
C LEU A 55 -7.67 -13.25 -5.35
N ALA A 56 -8.78 -13.98 -5.54
CA ALA A 56 -9.92 -13.49 -6.32
C ALA A 56 -10.55 -12.26 -5.66
N ILE A 57 -10.76 -12.29 -4.34
CA ILE A 57 -11.26 -11.15 -3.57
C ILE A 57 -10.30 -9.96 -3.67
N LEU A 58 -9.00 -10.17 -3.50
CA LEU A 58 -7.98 -9.13 -3.64
C LEU A 58 -7.97 -8.53 -5.04
N LYS A 59 -8.06 -9.35 -6.10
CA LYS A 59 -8.15 -8.87 -7.48
C LYS A 59 -9.39 -8.00 -7.70
N GLU A 60 -10.54 -8.40 -7.17
CA GLU A 60 -11.78 -7.61 -7.25
C GLU A 60 -11.69 -6.32 -6.40
N MET A 61 -11.06 -6.37 -5.22
CA MET A 61 -10.78 -5.20 -4.41
C MET A 61 -9.82 -4.24 -5.11
N VAL A 62 -8.81 -4.73 -5.84
CA VAL A 62 -7.88 -3.91 -6.64
C VAL A 62 -8.55 -3.36 -7.90
N LYS A 63 -9.46 -4.09 -8.54
CA LYS A 63 -10.27 -3.54 -9.65
C LYS A 63 -11.18 -2.41 -9.17
N LYS A 64 -11.77 -2.56 -7.97
CA LYS A 64 -12.59 -1.52 -7.31
C LYS A 64 -11.72 -0.36 -6.81
N ASN A 65 -10.52 -0.66 -6.29
CA ASN A 65 -9.52 0.31 -5.89
C ASN A 65 -8.53 0.51 -7.03
N ILE A 66 -9.01 1.13 -8.11
CA ILE A 66 -8.27 1.66 -9.27
C ILE A 66 -6.75 1.54 -9.09
N VAL A 67 -6.13 0.67 -9.88
CA VAL A 67 -4.69 0.64 -10.11
C VAL A 67 -4.21 2.07 -10.32
N ILE A 68 -3.49 2.62 -9.32
CA ILE A 68 -2.77 3.89 -9.45
C ILE A 68 -1.61 3.61 -10.40
N THR A 69 -1.88 3.58 -11.70
CA THR A 69 -0.82 3.62 -12.71
C THR A 69 -0.11 4.97 -12.60
N PRO A 70 1.22 5.02 -12.78
CA PRO A 70 2.02 6.21 -12.56
C PRO A 70 1.82 7.18 -13.74
N THR A 71 0.74 7.93 -13.70
CA THR A 71 0.61 9.21 -14.41
C THR A 71 0.95 10.32 -13.42
N PRO A 72 1.45 11.50 -13.86
CA PRO A 72 2.06 12.49 -12.98
C PRO A 72 0.95 13.05 -12.09
N SER A 73 0.75 12.42 -10.93
CA SER A 73 -0.55 12.52 -10.26
C SER A 73 -0.52 13.72 -9.36
N PHE A 74 0.43 13.76 -8.44
CA PHE A 74 0.66 14.90 -7.56
C PHE A 74 2.08 14.75 -6.96
N PRO A 75 2.71 15.82 -6.44
CA PRO A 75 2.24 17.21 -6.46
C PRO A 75 2.42 17.88 -7.84
N LEU A 76 1.52 18.82 -8.16
CA LEU A 76 1.56 19.64 -9.38
C LEU A 76 2.67 20.69 -9.26
N LYS A 77 3.62 20.71 -10.20
CA LYS A 77 4.86 21.49 -10.10
C LYS A 77 4.88 22.73 -10.98
N SER A 78 4.04 22.76 -12.00
CA SER A 78 3.97 23.85 -12.99
C SER A 78 2.52 24.33 -13.19
N THR A 79 2.37 25.47 -13.86
CA THR A 79 1.01 25.95 -14.21
C THR A 79 0.40 25.04 -15.29
N GLU A 80 1.24 24.53 -16.17
CA GLU A 80 0.94 23.59 -17.23
C GLU A 80 0.43 22.26 -16.65
N ASP A 81 1.03 21.77 -15.55
CA ASP A 81 0.56 20.59 -14.83
C ASP A 81 -0.86 20.78 -14.29
N MET A 82 -1.17 21.98 -13.78
CA MET A 82 -2.52 22.31 -13.29
C MET A 82 -3.54 22.34 -14.44
N THR A 83 -3.17 22.87 -15.61
CA THR A 83 -4.02 22.85 -16.80
C THR A 83 -4.25 21.43 -17.32
N VAL A 84 -3.22 20.59 -17.37
CA VAL A 84 -3.36 19.17 -17.73
C VAL A 84 -4.25 18.45 -16.72
N MET A 85 -4.11 18.77 -15.42
CA MET A 85 -4.94 18.19 -14.37
C MET A 85 -6.40 18.63 -14.48
N GLU A 86 -6.71 19.89 -14.81
CA GLU A 86 -8.09 20.35 -15.07
C GLU A 86 -8.77 19.46 -16.13
N ASN A 87 -8.11 19.22 -17.25
CA ASN A 87 -8.67 18.40 -18.33
C ASN A 87 -8.94 16.97 -17.87
N LYS A 88 -7.98 16.37 -17.14
CA LYS A 88 -8.12 15.02 -16.59
C LYS A 88 -9.24 14.90 -15.57
N ILE A 89 -9.41 15.91 -14.72
CA ILE A 89 -10.53 15.96 -13.77
C ILE A 89 -11.86 16.10 -14.52
N GLY A 90 -11.89 16.83 -15.63
CA GLY A 90 -13.06 16.90 -16.50
C GLY A 90 -13.43 15.56 -17.14
N GLU A 91 -12.44 14.71 -17.44
CA GLU A 91 -12.65 13.37 -17.98
C GLU A 91 -13.18 12.37 -16.94
N ASP A 92 -12.70 12.45 -15.69
CA ASP A 92 -13.04 11.49 -14.63
C ASP A 92 -13.04 12.13 -13.23
N PHE A 93 -14.07 12.94 -12.96
CA PHE A 93 -14.13 13.76 -11.75
C PHE A 93 -14.08 12.93 -10.45
N GLU A 94 -14.87 11.86 -10.37
CA GLU A 94 -15.00 11.03 -9.15
C GLU A 94 -13.67 10.36 -8.80
N LYS A 95 -12.95 9.83 -9.79
CA LYS A 95 -11.62 9.25 -9.58
C LYS A 95 -10.65 10.23 -8.95
N TYR A 96 -10.62 11.48 -9.42
CA TYR A 96 -9.69 12.48 -8.86
C TYR A 96 -10.12 12.97 -7.49
N VAL A 97 -11.42 13.03 -7.19
CA VAL A 97 -11.91 13.26 -5.83
C VAL A 97 -11.38 12.18 -4.88
N ASP A 98 -11.48 10.90 -5.26
CA ASP A 98 -10.98 9.78 -4.45
C ASP A 98 -9.46 9.81 -4.28
N ILE A 99 -8.70 10.09 -5.35
CA ILE A 99 -7.24 10.25 -5.28
C ILE A 99 -6.88 11.38 -4.31
N ILE A 100 -7.52 12.54 -4.42
CA ILE A 100 -7.26 13.68 -3.53
C ILE A 100 -7.62 13.32 -2.08
N LYS A 101 -8.75 12.64 -1.87
CA LYS A 101 -9.20 12.19 -0.54
C LYS A 101 -8.18 11.25 0.11
N ILE A 102 -7.58 10.35 -0.66
CA ILE A 102 -6.48 9.49 -0.23
C ILE A 102 -5.25 10.33 0.16
N ILE A 103 -4.85 11.29 -0.67
CA ILE A 103 -3.66 12.14 -0.43
C ILE A 103 -3.80 12.97 0.85
N ILE A 104 -4.99 13.52 1.11
CA ILE A 104 -5.22 14.36 2.28
C ILE A 104 -5.44 13.56 3.56
N SER A 105 -5.79 12.29 3.49
CA SER A 105 -6.04 11.45 4.66
C SER A 105 -4.74 10.92 5.27
N PRO A 106 -4.68 10.67 6.60
CA PRO A 106 -5.69 11.00 7.61
C PRO A 106 -5.57 12.45 8.14
N ASP A 107 -4.47 13.14 7.84
CA ASP A 107 -4.05 14.39 8.46
C ASP A 107 -4.80 15.66 7.99
N GLY A 108 -5.62 15.52 6.95
CA GLY A 108 -6.40 16.59 6.34
C GLY A 108 -5.60 17.47 5.36
N LEU A 109 -6.36 18.32 4.64
CA LEU A 109 -5.86 19.15 3.55
C LEU A 109 -4.70 20.07 3.95
N ILE A 110 -4.78 20.73 5.12
CA ILE A 110 -3.78 21.75 5.50
C ILE A 110 -2.38 21.12 5.61
N LYS A 111 -2.26 19.97 6.25
CA LYS A 111 -0.97 19.28 6.43
C LYS A 111 -0.46 18.69 5.12
N ASN A 112 -1.36 18.17 4.29
CA ASN A 112 -1.05 17.46 3.06
C ASN A 112 -1.11 18.31 1.79
N PHE A 113 -1.32 19.63 1.89
CA PHE A 113 -1.46 20.49 0.70
C PHE A 113 -0.24 20.43 -0.22
N CYS A 114 0.99 20.38 0.32
CA CYS A 114 2.21 20.20 -0.47
C CYS A 114 2.29 18.87 -1.24
N LYS A 115 1.45 17.88 -0.88
CA LYS A 115 1.35 16.62 -1.61
C LYS A 115 0.43 16.72 -2.82
N ILE A 116 -0.40 17.77 -2.91
CA ILE A 116 -1.27 18.08 -4.06
C ILE A 116 -0.59 19.16 -4.91
N ILE A 117 -0.15 20.25 -4.29
CA ILE A 117 0.42 21.41 -4.98
C ILE A 117 1.86 21.59 -4.52
N ASP A 118 2.82 21.57 -5.44
CA ASP A 118 4.23 21.69 -5.09
C ASP A 118 4.56 23.07 -4.49
N ILE A 119 5.66 23.15 -3.75
CA ILE A 119 6.11 24.40 -3.16
C ILE A 119 6.39 25.49 -4.21
N SER A 120 6.81 25.13 -5.43
CA SER A 120 6.98 26.07 -6.55
C SER A 120 5.68 26.82 -6.88
N ILE A 121 4.56 26.10 -6.92
CA ILE A 121 3.23 26.64 -7.18
C ILE A 121 2.72 27.40 -5.97
N ILE A 122 2.91 26.86 -4.76
CA ILE A 122 2.58 27.56 -3.52
C ILE A 122 3.25 28.94 -3.46
N LEU A 123 4.51 29.06 -3.88
CA LEU A 123 5.23 30.33 -3.87
C LEU A 123 4.79 31.30 -4.98
N SER A 124 4.43 30.80 -6.17
CA SER A 124 4.04 31.61 -7.33
C SER A 124 2.55 31.98 -7.38
N HIS A 125 1.70 31.31 -6.62
CA HIS A 125 0.25 31.51 -6.61
C HIS A 125 -0.26 32.00 -5.25
N ASN A 126 -1.48 32.54 -5.24
CA ASN A 126 -2.34 32.58 -4.06
C ASN A 126 -3.79 32.32 -4.52
N TYR A 127 -4.73 32.24 -3.58
CA TYR A 127 -6.11 31.93 -3.95
C TYR A 127 -6.72 32.96 -4.91
N ASP A 128 -6.49 34.25 -4.65
CA ASP A 128 -7.21 35.35 -5.29
C ASP A 128 -6.54 35.96 -6.53
N GLY A 129 -5.24 35.71 -6.75
CA GLY A 129 -4.45 36.31 -7.84
C GLY A 129 -3.85 37.68 -7.52
N THR A 130 -3.59 37.99 -6.25
CA THR A 130 -3.12 39.32 -5.84
C THR A 130 -1.60 39.39 -5.66
N GLN A 131 -1.02 40.61 -5.65
CA GLN A 131 0.40 40.84 -5.38
C GLN A 131 1.35 40.12 -6.37
N ASN A 132 1.08 40.23 -7.67
CA ASN A 132 1.86 39.58 -8.73
C ASN A 132 1.91 38.05 -8.60
N LYS A 133 0.90 37.45 -7.98
CA LYS A 133 0.71 35.99 -7.91
C LYS A 133 -0.43 35.59 -8.83
N LYS A 134 -0.31 34.41 -9.43
CA LYS A 134 -1.38 33.82 -10.24
C LYS A 134 -2.54 33.35 -9.34
N ALA A 135 -3.76 33.36 -9.87
CA ALA A 135 -4.97 33.03 -9.13
C ALA A 135 -5.24 31.52 -9.15
N PHE A 136 -5.12 30.86 -8.00
CA PHE A 136 -5.42 29.43 -7.89
C PHE A 136 -6.90 29.11 -8.13
N LYS A 137 -7.80 30.06 -7.86
CA LYS A 137 -9.24 29.90 -8.10
C LYS A 137 -9.63 29.79 -9.59
N GLU A 138 -8.71 30.05 -10.51
CA GLU A 138 -8.94 29.89 -11.97
C GLU A 138 -9.01 28.41 -12.38
N PHE A 139 -8.38 27.51 -11.63
CA PHE A 139 -8.44 26.06 -11.83
C PHE A 139 -9.73 25.50 -11.19
N LYS A 140 -10.85 25.67 -11.89
CA LYS A 140 -12.20 25.44 -11.33
C LYS A 140 -12.44 23.96 -10.99
N LEU A 141 -12.11 23.04 -11.89
CA LEU A 141 -12.37 21.61 -11.68
C LEU A 141 -11.48 21.03 -10.59
N LEU A 142 -10.22 21.47 -10.52
CA LEU A 142 -9.28 21.14 -9.46
C LEU A 142 -9.77 21.67 -8.11
N ASN A 143 -10.23 22.92 -8.04
CA ASN A 143 -10.80 23.45 -6.80
C ASN A 143 -12.07 22.70 -6.39
N MET A 144 -12.91 22.34 -7.36
CA MET A 144 -14.14 21.57 -7.11
C MET A 144 -13.81 20.14 -6.62
N ALA A 145 -12.83 19.47 -7.21
CA ALA A 145 -12.41 18.14 -6.79
C ALA A 145 -11.78 18.17 -5.39
N ILE A 146 -10.95 19.17 -5.08
CA ILE A 146 -10.40 19.35 -3.73
C ILE A 146 -11.54 19.64 -2.74
N TYR A 147 -12.49 20.50 -3.11
CA TYR A 147 -13.66 20.82 -2.29
C TYR A 147 -14.46 19.57 -1.94
N GLU A 148 -14.83 18.76 -2.93
CA GLU A 148 -15.55 17.50 -2.72
C GLU A 148 -14.75 16.51 -1.86
N ALA A 149 -13.43 16.41 -2.08
CA ALA A 149 -12.57 15.54 -1.29
C ALA A 149 -12.51 15.94 0.20
N VAL A 150 -12.69 17.22 0.53
CA VAL A 150 -12.73 17.72 1.92
C VAL A 150 -14.15 17.94 2.45
N ARG A 151 -15.18 17.76 1.62
CA ARG A 151 -16.54 18.17 1.96
C ARG A 151 -17.08 17.32 3.10
N CYS A 152 -17.67 18.02 4.06
CA CYS A 152 -18.57 17.47 5.06
C CYS A 152 -19.83 18.33 5.08
N GLU A 153 -20.92 17.87 5.71
CA GLU A 153 -22.26 18.48 5.65
C GLU A 153 -22.31 20.00 5.95
N ARG A 154 -21.31 20.56 6.62
CA ARG A 154 -21.28 21.97 7.06
C ARG A 154 -20.26 22.86 6.33
N LEU A 155 -19.49 22.33 5.37
CA LEU A 155 -18.47 23.12 4.70
C LEU A 155 -19.11 24.01 3.61
N THR A 156 -18.94 25.32 3.72
CA THR A 156 -19.36 26.26 2.66
C THR A 156 -18.21 26.54 1.68
N GLU A 157 -18.52 27.10 0.50
CA GLU A 157 -17.50 27.56 -0.44
C GLU A 157 -16.59 28.65 0.15
N GLN A 158 -17.14 29.52 1.00
CA GLN A 158 -16.35 30.55 1.70
C GLN A 158 -15.37 29.93 2.70
N ASP A 159 -15.80 28.88 3.42
CA ASP A 159 -14.93 28.13 4.32
C ASP A 159 -13.83 27.42 3.55
N TYR A 160 -14.15 26.83 2.40
CA TYR A 160 -13.17 26.24 1.50
C TYR A 160 -12.12 27.25 1.03
N ALA A 161 -12.54 28.41 0.51
CA ALA A 161 -11.64 29.47 0.09
C ALA A 161 -10.74 29.94 1.24
N LYS A 162 -11.30 30.10 2.46
CA LYS A 162 -10.53 30.41 3.68
C LYS A 162 -9.52 29.32 4.01
N LYS A 163 -9.89 28.05 3.85
CA LYS A 163 -9.01 26.90 4.09
C LYS A 163 -7.84 26.87 3.10
N ILE A 164 -8.09 27.07 1.81
CA ILE A 164 -7.05 27.14 0.78
C ILE A 164 -6.12 28.32 1.03
N ARG A 165 -6.64 29.51 1.35
CA ARG A 165 -5.82 30.67 1.76
C ARG A 165 -4.91 30.33 2.94
N ASN A 166 -5.44 29.60 3.92
CA ASN A 166 -4.65 29.14 5.07
C ASN A 166 -3.55 28.14 4.66
N CYS A 167 -3.83 27.20 3.75
CA CYS A 167 -2.83 26.28 3.19
C CYS A 167 -1.66 27.06 2.57
N PHE A 168 -1.93 28.02 1.67
CA PHE A 168 -0.88 28.87 1.08
C PHE A 168 -0.08 29.60 2.15
N LYS A 169 -0.76 30.23 3.13
CA LYS A 169 -0.10 30.97 4.22
C LYS A 169 0.84 30.08 5.03
N ILE A 170 0.37 28.93 5.49
CA ILE A 170 1.12 28.00 6.35
C ILE A 170 2.35 27.46 5.62
N HIS A 171 2.19 26.99 4.39
CA HIS A 171 3.29 26.38 3.64
C HIS A 171 4.34 27.39 3.18
N LYS A 172 3.93 28.61 2.79
CA LYS A 172 4.87 29.73 2.56
C LYS A 172 5.68 30.03 3.82
N ALA A 173 5.00 30.20 4.96
CA ALA A 173 5.66 30.51 6.22
C ALA A 173 6.63 29.40 6.64
N ARG A 174 6.25 28.13 6.46
CA ARG A 174 7.14 26.98 6.72
C ARG A 174 8.37 27.02 5.83
N HIS A 175 8.21 27.23 4.53
CA HIS A 175 9.31 27.30 3.58
C HIS A 175 10.30 28.42 3.94
N PHE A 176 9.82 29.65 4.18
CA PHE A 176 10.69 30.77 4.53
C PHE A 176 11.39 30.61 5.89
N ARG A 177 10.74 29.97 6.87
CA ARG A 177 11.40 29.61 8.13
C ARG A 177 12.53 28.62 7.90
N THR A 178 12.30 27.57 7.12
CA THR A 178 13.32 26.58 6.76
C THR A 178 14.48 27.22 6.00
N MET A 179 14.20 28.06 5.00
CA MET A 179 15.24 28.79 4.26
C MET A 179 16.07 29.69 5.17
N SER A 180 15.41 30.47 6.03
CA SER A 180 16.10 31.36 6.98
C SER A 180 16.98 30.57 7.96
N TYR A 181 16.49 29.42 8.45
CA TYR A 181 17.26 28.53 9.31
C TYR A 181 18.47 27.95 8.58
N ASN A 182 18.27 27.42 7.37
CA ASN A 182 19.33 26.82 6.56
C ASN A 182 20.43 27.84 6.21
N LYS A 183 20.06 29.11 5.96
CA LYS A 183 21.01 30.21 5.77
C LYS A 183 21.85 30.49 7.03
N LYS A 184 21.26 30.41 8.22
CA LYS A 184 21.98 30.62 9.50
C LYS A 184 23.00 29.52 9.79
N ILE A 185 22.74 28.28 9.38
CA ILE A 185 23.61 27.13 9.63
C ILE A 185 24.60 26.85 8.47
N GLY A 186 24.70 27.75 7.48
CA GLY A 186 25.65 27.63 6.37
C GLY A 186 25.38 26.48 5.40
N LYS A 187 24.12 26.01 5.30
CA LYS A 187 23.73 24.90 4.40
C LYS A 187 23.19 25.38 3.03
N ILE A 188 23.27 26.68 2.74
CA ILE A 188 22.84 27.32 1.48
C ILE A 188 23.90 28.34 1.09
#